data_AF-A0A2S4MD02-F1
#
_entry.id   AF-A0A2S4MD02-F1
#
_cell.length_a   1.000
_cell.length_b   1.000
_cell.length_c   1.000
_cell.angle_alpha   90.00
_cell.angle_beta   90.00
_cell.angle_gamma   90.00
#
_symmetry.space_group_name_H-M   'P 1'
#
loop_
_entity.id
_entity.type
_entity.pdbx_description
1 polymer ?
#
loop_
_entity_poly.entity_id
_entity_poly.type
_entity_poly.pdbx_seq_one_letter_code
_entity_poly.pdbx_strand_id
1 'polypeptide(L)'
;MTTADVAGRLKKTTDLIEAWEAGEDAPSYPQLETLAYDIYKRPLALFFMPAPPDEPRPRAEFRSLPDADLSHLSRDTTLLIRKARAFQAALIELYGDRSPAAAPIWRQARLNPRAGVAQQAARVREALGVSLEEVGQRPDADSALKLWRRAIERGGVHIFKDTFKQRELSGFCLWHSEFPVILINNSTTKTRQVFSLVHELAHVLCDRSGISRFDSRGIEELPPADRAIERFCNAIAAEILVPMADFEIAARGIDPERASDDQFAALAGLYHVSRSVVLRRFVERGEIAMDRYLVKDRQWADQQRDGGNGGNYYATQGAYLSEQFLREVVSRYSRRLLTKTEAADLIGVKPKNFEQFEEMVLRGAAA
;
A
#
# COMPACT_ATOMS: atom_id res chain seq x y z
N MET A 1 2.97 -10.15 19.17
CA MET A 1 2.08 -10.06 20.35
C MET A 1 2.85 -10.64 21.51
N THR A 2 2.76 -10.01 22.67
CA THR A 2 3.37 -10.53 23.90
C THR A 2 2.40 -11.47 24.62
N THR A 3 2.91 -12.30 25.54
CA THR A 3 2.09 -13.14 26.43
C THR A 3 1.09 -12.29 27.22
N ALA A 4 1.51 -11.10 27.66
CA ALA A 4 0.66 -10.12 28.34
C ALA A 4 -0.51 -9.62 27.45
N ASP A 5 -0.27 -9.38 26.15
CA ASP A 5 -1.34 -8.98 25.21
C ASP A 5 -2.41 -10.06 25.07
N VAL A 6 -1.98 -11.33 25.02
CA VAL A 6 -2.85 -12.49 24.89
C VAL A 6 -3.66 -12.69 26.17
N ALA A 7 -2.99 -12.64 27.32
CA ALA A 7 -3.59 -12.74 28.64
C ALA A 7 -4.70 -11.71 28.84
N GLY A 8 -4.43 -10.43 28.51
CA GLY A 8 -5.42 -9.37 28.60
C GLY A 8 -6.65 -9.60 27.71
N ARG A 9 -6.47 -10.12 26.50
CA ARG A 9 -7.57 -10.41 25.56
C ARG A 9 -8.41 -11.61 25.96
N LEU A 10 -7.77 -12.65 26.48
CA LEU A 10 -8.45 -13.86 26.97
C LEU A 10 -9.00 -13.70 28.38
N LYS A 11 -8.69 -12.57 29.06
CA LYS A 11 -9.00 -12.30 30.45
C LYS A 11 -8.43 -13.38 31.38
N LYS A 12 -7.15 -13.71 31.17
CA LYS A 12 -6.35 -14.68 31.94
C LYS A 12 -5.08 -14.03 32.48
N THR A 13 -4.36 -14.72 33.35
CA THR A 13 -3.06 -14.29 33.86
C THR A 13 -1.97 -14.55 32.82
N THR A 14 -0.92 -13.73 32.84
CA THR A 14 0.25 -13.91 31.95
C THR A 14 0.91 -15.27 32.19
N ASP A 15 1.09 -15.67 33.45
CA ASP A 15 1.68 -16.95 33.85
C ASP A 15 0.95 -18.16 33.25
N LEU A 16 -0.38 -18.09 33.13
CA LEU A 16 -1.16 -19.17 32.52
C LEU A 16 -0.88 -19.28 31.02
N ILE A 17 -0.74 -18.14 30.32
CA ILE A 17 -0.39 -18.14 28.90
C ILE A 17 1.03 -18.65 28.70
N GLU A 18 1.97 -18.28 29.58
CA GLU A 18 3.35 -18.76 29.54
C GLU A 18 3.42 -20.28 29.76
N ALA A 19 2.64 -20.82 30.71
CA ALA A 19 2.53 -22.26 30.92
C ALA A 19 1.99 -22.99 29.67
N TRP A 20 1.04 -22.39 28.94
CA TRP A 20 0.57 -22.94 27.65
C TRP A 20 1.64 -22.89 26.56
N GLU A 21 2.40 -21.80 26.44
CA GLU A 21 3.48 -21.68 25.45
C GLU A 21 4.68 -22.60 25.75
N ALA A 22 4.91 -22.91 27.04
CA ALA A 22 5.93 -23.87 27.48
C ALA A 22 5.48 -25.34 27.36
N GLY A 23 4.19 -25.60 27.11
CA GLY A 23 3.62 -26.95 27.06
C GLY A 23 3.42 -27.60 28.43
N GLU A 24 3.46 -26.82 29.51
CA GLU A 24 3.25 -27.26 30.89
C GLU A 24 1.76 -27.38 31.26
N ASP A 25 0.92 -26.62 30.57
CA ASP A 25 -0.55 -26.69 30.64
C ASP A 25 -1.15 -26.49 29.24
N ALA A 26 -2.46 -26.67 29.08
CA ALA A 26 -3.14 -26.49 27.81
C ALA A 26 -4.46 -25.71 27.95
N PRO A 27 -4.81 -24.86 26.96
CA PRO A 27 -6.11 -24.23 26.93
C PRO A 27 -7.21 -25.28 26.73
N SER A 28 -8.39 -25.02 27.27
CA SER A 28 -9.57 -25.80 26.91
C SER A 28 -9.91 -25.60 25.42
N TYR A 29 -10.64 -26.53 24.82
CA TYR A 29 -10.99 -26.43 23.39
C TYR A 29 -11.69 -25.09 23.03
N PRO A 30 -12.67 -24.57 23.80
CA PRO A 30 -13.24 -23.25 23.52
C PRO A 30 -12.25 -22.08 23.66
N GLN A 31 -11.28 -22.19 24.59
CA GLN A 31 -10.21 -21.20 24.72
C GLN A 31 -9.27 -21.26 23.53
N LEU A 32 -8.97 -22.47 23.05
CA LEU A 32 -8.17 -22.68 21.84
C LEU A 32 -8.87 -22.14 20.60
N GLU A 33 -10.19 -22.32 20.46
CA GLU A 33 -10.98 -21.69 19.39
C GLU A 33 -10.91 -20.16 19.46
N THR A 34 -11.01 -19.58 20.65
CA THR A 34 -10.87 -18.12 20.83
C THR A 34 -9.45 -17.66 20.45
N LEU A 35 -8.42 -18.38 20.89
CA LEU A 35 -7.04 -18.12 20.52
C LEU A 35 -6.86 -18.19 19.00
N ALA A 36 -7.32 -19.27 18.37
CA ALA A 36 -7.20 -19.50 16.94
C ALA A 36 -7.97 -18.45 16.12
N TYR A 37 -9.28 -18.34 16.33
CA TYR A 37 -10.17 -17.58 15.47
C TYR A 37 -10.22 -16.10 15.80
N ASP A 38 -9.99 -15.67 17.05
CA ASP A 38 -10.17 -14.27 17.45
C ASP A 38 -8.87 -13.54 17.73
N ILE A 39 -7.87 -14.23 18.30
CA ILE A 39 -6.62 -13.61 18.75
C ILE A 39 -5.53 -13.78 17.69
N TYR A 40 -5.19 -15.00 17.30
CA TYR A 40 -4.09 -15.29 16.40
C TYR A 40 -4.49 -15.25 14.91
N LYS A 41 -5.80 -15.40 14.63
CA LYS A 41 -6.37 -15.48 13.28
C LYS A 41 -5.66 -16.59 12.47
N ARG A 42 -5.66 -17.79 13.04
CA ARG A 42 -5.03 -18.99 12.52
C ARG A 42 -6.05 -20.12 12.43
N PRO A 43 -5.95 -21.02 11.42
CA PRO A 43 -6.73 -22.24 11.42
C PRO A 43 -6.50 -23.03 12.71
N LEU A 44 -7.58 -23.50 13.31
CA LEU A 44 -7.53 -24.26 14.56
C LEU A 44 -6.63 -25.51 14.43
N ALA A 45 -6.62 -26.14 13.26
CA ALA A 45 -5.77 -27.29 12.96
C ALA A 45 -4.27 -27.05 13.19
N LEU A 46 -3.78 -25.80 13.05
CA LEU A 46 -2.37 -25.48 13.27
C LEU A 46 -1.91 -25.77 14.71
N PHE A 47 -2.80 -25.63 15.69
CA PHE A 47 -2.48 -25.87 17.10
C PHE A 47 -2.35 -27.36 17.45
N PHE A 48 -2.75 -28.24 16.53
CA PHE A 48 -2.64 -29.69 16.66
C PHE A 48 -1.48 -30.27 15.81
N MET A 49 -0.71 -29.40 15.14
CA MET A 49 0.47 -29.84 14.41
C MET A 49 1.63 -30.14 15.39
N PRO A 50 2.48 -31.13 15.10
CA PRO A 50 3.61 -31.48 15.96
C PRO A 50 4.67 -30.38 16.06
N ALA A 51 4.75 -29.53 15.03
CA ALA A 51 5.59 -28.35 14.98
C ALA A 51 4.88 -27.25 14.16
N PRO A 52 5.12 -25.96 14.45
CA PRO A 52 4.58 -24.88 13.64
C PRO A 52 5.11 -24.97 12.20
N PRO A 53 4.29 -24.66 11.18
CA PRO A 53 4.74 -24.65 9.80
C PRO A 53 5.77 -23.54 9.56
N ASP A 54 6.67 -23.76 8.61
CA ASP A 54 7.63 -22.74 8.20
C ASP A 54 6.90 -21.53 7.62
N GLU A 55 7.07 -20.37 8.26
CA GLU A 55 6.54 -19.10 7.77
C GLU A 55 7.70 -18.16 7.43
N PRO A 56 7.72 -17.57 6.22
CA PRO A 56 8.74 -16.62 5.85
C PRO A 56 8.68 -15.41 6.78
N ARG A 57 9.78 -15.19 7.51
CA ARG A 57 9.91 -14.09 8.47
C ARG A 57 9.82 -12.76 7.69
N PRO A 58 8.97 -11.79 8.12
CA PRO A 58 8.86 -10.49 7.46
C PRO A 58 10.21 -9.79 7.25
N ARG A 59 11.18 -10.02 8.15
CA ARG A 59 12.56 -9.50 8.08
C ARG A 59 13.32 -9.88 6.82
N ALA A 60 13.08 -11.08 6.26
CA ALA A 60 13.78 -11.51 5.04
C ALA A 60 13.19 -10.88 3.77
N GLU A 61 11.91 -10.49 3.84
CA GLU A 61 11.10 -10.06 2.71
C GLU A 61 11.03 -8.53 2.58
N PHE A 62 10.84 -7.79 3.69
CA PHE A 62 10.68 -6.34 3.68
C PHE A 62 11.98 -5.64 4.09
N ARG A 63 12.73 -5.12 3.12
CA ARG A 63 14.03 -4.47 3.35
C ARG A 63 13.97 -2.94 3.48
N SER A 64 12.78 -2.36 3.43
CA SER A 64 12.53 -0.92 3.44
C SER A 64 12.27 -0.33 4.83
N LEU A 65 12.25 -1.15 5.87
CA LEU A 65 12.07 -0.73 7.26
C LEU A 65 13.30 -1.10 8.10
N PRO A 66 13.70 -0.25 9.07
CA PRO A 66 14.72 -0.63 10.05
C PRO A 66 14.34 -1.92 10.80
N ASP A 67 15.35 -2.68 11.23
CA ASP A 67 15.13 -3.97 11.92
C ASP A 67 14.29 -3.84 13.19
N ALA A 68 14.47 -2.74 13.93
CA ALA A 68 13.66 -2.42 15.10
C ALA A 68 12.18 -2.28 14.71
N ASP A 69 11.90 -1.55 13.63
CA ASP A 69 10.53 -1.30 13.17
C ASP A 69 9.84 -2.56 12.64
N LEU A 70 10.57 -3.43 11.96
CA LEU A 70 10.06 -4.74 11.54
C LEU A 70 9.73 -5.63 12.74
N SER A 71 10.50 -5.52 13.82
CA SER A 71 10.23 -6.24 15.08
C SER A 71 9.05 -5.65 15.86
N HIS A 72 8.71 -4.39 15.60
CA HIS A 72 7.59 -3.66 16.22
C HIS A 72 6.36 -3.56 15.32
N LEU A 73 6.28 -4.34 14.23
CA LEU A 73 5.04 -4.43 13.45
C LEU A 73 3.90 -4.88 14.36
N SER A 74 2.85 -4.08 14.39
CA SER A 74 1.66 -4.41 15.16
C SER A 74 1.02 -5.68 14.61
N ARG A 75 0.25 -6.35 15.47
CA ARG A 75 -0.59 -7.49 15.09
C ARG A 75 -1.46 -7.13 13.87
N ASP A 76 -2.07 -5.97 13.87
CA ASP A 76 -3.01 -5.59 12.81
C ASP A 76 -2.28 -5.38 11.48
N THR A 77 -1.08 -4.78 11.47
CA THR A 77 -0.25 -4.71 10.26
C THR A 77 0.20 -6.10 9.78
N THR A 78 0.54 -6.99 10.70
CA THR A 78 0.87 -8.39 10.36
C THR A 78 -0.31 -9.09 9.69
N LEU A 79 -1.54 -8.83 10.16
CA LEU A 79 -2.76 -9.36 9.53
C LEU A 79 -2.98 -8.78 8.13
N LEU A 80 -2.67 -7.50 7.90
CA LEU A 80 -2.73 -6.89 6.58
C LEU A 80 -1.72 -7.52 5.61
N ILE A 81 -0.49 -7.78 6.04
CA ILE A 81 0.52 -8.48 5.24
C ILE A 81 0.03 -9.89 4.86
N ARG A 82 -0.51 -10.64 5.83
CA ARG A 82 -1.10 -11.97 5.57
C ARG A 82 -2.27 -11.90 4.60
N LYS A 83 -3.13 -10.89 4.73
CA LYS A 83 -4.26 -10.66 3.81
C LYS A 83 -3.76 -10.39 2.39
N ALA A 84 -2.72 -9.57 2.22
CA ALA A 84 -2.11 -9.32 0.91
C ALA A 84 -1.47 -10.59 0.31
N ARG A 85 -0.80 -11.42 1.12
CA ARG A 85 -0.31 -12.75 0.68
C ARG A 85 -1.45 -13.68 0.28
N ALA A 86 -2.56 -13.67 1.00
CA ALA A 86 -3.75 -14.44 0.64
C ALA A 86 -4.34 -13.97 -0.71
N PHE A 87 -4.40 -12.67 -0.97
CA PHE A 87 -4.79 -12.16 -2.29
C PHE A 87 -3.80 -12.55 -3.39
N GLN A 88 -2.50 -12.53 -3.12
CA GLN A 88 -1.50 -13.00 -4.08
C GLN A 88 -1.66 -14.49 -4.39
N ALA A 89 -1.92 -15.33 -3.38
CA ALA A 89 -2.22 -16.75 -3.56
C ALA A 89 -3.51 -16.96 -4.36
N ALA A 90 -4.56 -16.19 -4.08
CA ALA A 90 -5.80 -16.20 -4.85
C ALA A 90 -5.56 -15.81 -6.32
N LEU A 91 -4.69 -14.84 -6.60
CA LEU A 91 -4.31 -14.47 -7.96
C LEU A 91 -3.60 -15.61 -8.70
N ILE A 92 -2.70 -16.33 -8.01
CA ILE A 92 -2.04 -17.53 -8.56
C ILE A 92 -3.08 -18.62 -8.85
N GLU A 93 -4.02 -18.87 -7.94
CA GLU A 93 -5.08 -19.85 -8.15
C GLU A 93 -5.97 -19.48 -9.34
N LEU A 94 -6.28 -18.18 -9.49
CA LEU A 94 -7.08 -17.71 -10.62
C LEU A 94 -6.29 -17.85 -11.93
N TYR A 95 -5.11 -17.24 -12.04
CA TYR A 95 -4.43 -17.09 -13.32
C TYR A 95 -3.38 -18.17 -13.61
N GLY A 96 -3.16 -19.11 -12.69
CA GLY A 96 -2.05 -20.06 -12.74
C GLY A 96 -0.71 -19.35 -12.55
N ASP A 97 0.33 -19.81 -13.26
CA ASP A 97 1.69 -19.27 -13.14
C ASP A 97 2.00 -18.11 -14.11
N ARG A 98 0.97 -17.39 -14.61
CA ARG A 98 1.17 -16.31 -15.59
C ARG A 98 0.32 -15.09 -15.27
N SER A 99 0.96 -13.92 -15.33
CA SER A 99 0.27 -12.64 -15.24
C SER A 99 -0.79 -12.51 -16.36
N PRO A 100 -1.99 -11.98 -16.06
CA PRO A 100 -3.00 -11.69 -17.09
C PRO A 100 -2.60 -10.50 -17.98
N ALA A 101 -1.64 -9.67 -17.56
CA ALA A 101 -1.13 -8.57 -18.37
C ALA A 101 -0.21 -9.10 -19.48
N ALA A 102 -0.56 -8.84 -20.74
CA ALA A 102 0.23 -9.28 -21.90
C ALA A 102 1.67 -8.74 -21.87
N ALA A 103 1.85 -7.52 -21.38
CA ALA A 103 3.14 -6.90 -21.18
C ALA A 103 3.20 -6.31 -19.75
N PRO A 104 3.66 -7.08 -18.74
CA PRO A 104 3.72 -6.60 -17.38
C PRO A 104 4.70 -5.45 -17.20
N ILE A 105 4.32 -4.43 -16.43
CA ILE A 105 5.11 -3.19 -16.32
C ILE A 105 6.51 -3.41 -15.71
N TRP A 106 6.66 -4.36 -14.79
CA TRP A 106 7.96 -4.71 -14.20
C TRP A 106 8.94 -5.34 -15.19
N ARG A 107 8.45 -5.84 -16.34
CA ARG A 107 9.31 -6.31 -17.44
C ARG A 107 9.66 -5.20 -18.43
N GLN A 108 8.74 -4.25 -18.63
CA GLN A 108 8.92 -3.16 -19.58
C GLN A 108 9.76 -1.99 -19.01
N ALA A 109 9.53 -1.65 -17.74
CA ALA A 109 10.02 -0.43 -17.13
C ALA A 109 10.80 -0.70 -15.82
N ARG A 110 11.53 -1.81 -15.76
CA ARG A 110 12.39 -2.18 -14.62
C ARG A 110 13.36 -1.06 -14.25
N LEU A 111 13.43 -0.72 -12.98
CA LEU A 111 14.25 0.38 -12.48
C LEU A 111 15.66 -0.07 -12.07
N ASN A 112 16.63 0.82 -12.27
CA ASN A 112 18.01 0.69 -11.84
C ASN A 112 18.38 1.91 -10.99
N PRO A 113 18.62 1.74 -9.68
CA PRO A 113 19.03 2.81 -8.77
C PRO A 113 20.32 3.54 -9.15
N ARG A 114 21.13 2.97 -10.04
CA ARG A 114 22.39 3.56 -10.51
C ARG A 114 22.24 4.41 -11.78
N ALA A 115 21.06 4.41 -12.41
CA ALA A 115 20.78 5.17 -13.62
C ALA A 115 20.00 6.46 -13.33
N GLY A 116 19.92 7.36 -14.32
CA GLY A 116 19.25 8.66 -14.16
C GLY A 116 17.76 8.53 -13.84
N VAL A 117 17.26 9.30 -12.88
CA VAL A 117 15.88 9.26 -12.40
C VAL A 117 14.89 9.74 -13.47
N ALA A 118 15.16 10.89 -14.11
CA ALA A 118 14.28 11.52 -15.10
C ALA A 118 13.91 10.59 -16.27
N GLN A 119 14.90 9.97 -16.91
CA GLN A 119 14.67 9.07 -18.05
C GLN A 119 13.87 7.83 -17.64
N GLN A 120 14.16 7.28 -16.45
CA GLN A 120 13.46 6.10 -15.94
C GLN A 120 12.00 6.43 -15.58
N ALA A 121 11.76 7.55 -14.92
CA ALA A 121 10.42 8.02 -14.59
C ALA A 121 9.57 8.29 -15.84
N ALA A 122 10.14 8.91 -16.86
CA ALA A 122 9.48 9.13 -18.14
C ALA A 122 9.06 7.79 -18.80
N ARG A 123 9.96 6.81 -18.84
CA ARG A 123 9.66 5.46 -19.35
C ARG A 123 8.56 4.75 -18.56
N VAL A 124 8.54 4.89 -17.23
CA VAL A 124 7.46 4.32 -16.39
C VAL A 124 6.12 4.96 -16.73
N ARG A 125 6.07 6.30 -16.88
CA ARG A 125 4.84 7.01 -17.27
C ARG A 125 4.35 6.60 -18.65
N GLU A 126 5.27 6.48 -19.61
CA GLU A 126 4.98 6.02 -20.96
C GLU A 126 4.39 4.60 -20.94
N ALA A 127 5.00 3.67 -20.20
CA ALA A 127 4.50 2.31 -20.04
C ALA A 127 3.11 2.25 -19.37
N LEU A 128 2.82 3.18 -18.45
CA LEU A 128 1.50 3.32 -17.83
C LEU A 128 0.47 4.00 -18.74
N GLY A 129 0.92 4.72 -19.76
CA GLY A 129 0.09 5.52 -20.66
C GLY A 129 -0.59 6.70 -19.95
N VAL A 130 0.06 7.33 -18.95
CA VAL A 130 -0.51 8.43 -18.16
C VAL A 130 0.19 9.76 -18.50
N SER A 131 -0.52 10.65 -19.18
CA SER A 131 -0.01 11.98 -19.57
C SER A 131 -0.20 13.02 -18.45
N LEU A 132 0.57 14.11 -18.48
CA LEU A 132 0.44 15.20 -17.50
C LEU A 132 -0.88 15.94 -17.67
N GLU A 133 -1.30 16.12 -18.91
CA GLU A 133 -2.59 16.71 -19.25
C GLU A 133 -3.75 15.90 -18.65
N GLU A 134 -3.74 14.57 -18.79
CA GLU A 134 -4.80 13.71 -18.26
C GLU A 134 -4.91 13.82 -16.73
N VAL A 135 -3.75 13.91 -16.05
CA VAL A 135 -3.67 14.12 -14.60
C VAL A 135 -4.22 15.48 -14.23
N GLY A 136 -3.76 16.57 -14.85
CA GLY A 136 -4.18 17.93 -14.53
C GLY A 136 -5.64 18.24 -14.87
N GLN A 137 -6.26 17.48 -15.78
CA GLN A 137 -7.69 17.55 -16.07
C GLN A 137 -8.58 16.83 -15.04
N ARG A 138 -8.01 16.10 -14.07
CA ARG A 138 -8.81 15.45 -13.03
C ARG A 138 -9.39 16.53 -12.10
N PRO A 139 -10.67 16.41 -11.69
CA PRO A 139 -11.30 17.42 -10.85
C PRO A 139 -10.75 17.43 -9.42
N ASP A 140 -10.22 16.29 -8.95
CA ASP A 140 -9.74 16.11 -7.58
C ASP A 140 -8.73 14.96 -7.47
N ALA A 141 -8.10 14.88 -6.29
CA ALA A 141 -7.10 13.86 -5.99
C ALA A 141 -7.68 12.43 -5.88
N ASP A 142 -8.99 12.26 -5.65
CA ASP A 142 -9.61 10.92 -5.66
C ASP A 142 -9.70 10.38 -7.10
N SER A 143 -10.05 11.25 -8.04
CA SER A 143 -10.10 10.98 -9.47
C SER A 143 -8.70 10.71 -10.03
N ALA A 144 -7.68 11.47 -9.59
CA ALA A 144 -6.28 11.20 -9.91
C ALA A 144 -5.80 9.86 -9.34
N LEU A 145 -6.16 9.52 -8.09
CA LEU A 145 -5.84 8.22 -7.50
C LEU A 145 -6.45 7.05 -8.29
N LYS A 146 -7.71 7.19 -8.72
CA LYS A 146 -8.39 6.21 -9.57
C LYS A 146 -7.68 6.04 -10.92
N LEU A 147 -7.24 7.14 -11.53
CA LEU A 147 -6.47 7.12 -12.79
C LEU A 147 -5.18 6.32 -12.63
N TRP A 148 -4.33 6.69 -11.67
CA TRP A 148 -3.05 6.01 -11.41
C TRP A 148 -3.26 4.54 -11.10
N ARG A 149 -4.23 4.23 -10.25
CA ARG A 149 -4.54 2.85 -9.87
C ARG A 149 -4.97 2.01 -11.07
N ARG A 150 -5.87 2.52 -11.92
CA ARG A 150 -6.28 1.80 -13.14
C ARG A 150 -5.11 1.59 -14.10
N ALA A 151 -4.27 2.60 -14.28
CA ALA A 151 -3.10 2.49 -15.14
C ALA A 151 -2.12 1.42 -14.65
N ILE A 152 -1.85 1.40 -13.35
CA ILE A 152 -0.94 0.42 -12.74
C ILE A 152 -1.54 -0.99 -12.75
N GLU A 153 -2.84 -1.15 -12.46
CA GLU A 153 -3.53 -2.44 -12.58
C GLU A 153 -3.51 -2.96 -14.02
N ARG A 154 -3.71 -2.11 -15.04
CA ARG A 154 -3.53 -2.51 -16.46
C ARG A 154 -2.11 -3.00 -16.77
N GLY A 155 -1.11 -2.48 -16.05
CA GLY A 155 0.27 -2.96 -16.10
C GLY A 155 0.52 -4.30 -15.39
N GLY A 156 -0.50 -4.91 -14.79
CA GLY A 156 -0.46 -6.23 -14.14
C GLY A 156 -0.19 -6.21 -12.64
N VAL A 157 -0.07 -5.03 -12.01
CA VAL A 157 0.17 -4.93 -10.56
C VAL A 157 -1.17 -4.77 -9.84
N HIS A 158 -1.50 -5.69 -8.94
CA HIS A 158 -2.79 -5.67 -8.26
C HIS A 158 -2.77 -4.76 -7.04
N ILE A 159 -3.68 -3.78 -7.01
CA ILE A 159 -3.71 -2.74 -5.97
C ILE A 159 -4.92 -2.95 -5.06
N PHE A 160 -4.65 -3.00 -3.76
CA PHE A 160 -5.63 -3.13 -2.70
C PHE A 160 -5.51 -1.95 -1.74
N LYS A 161 -6.53 -1.74 -0.92
CA LYS A 161 -6.55 -0.71 0.10
C LYS A 161 -7.09 -1.26 1.41
N ASP A 162 -6.59 -0.76 2.53
CA ASP A 162 -7.15 -1.05 3.84
C ASP A 162 -6.87 0.09 4.82
N THR A 163 -7.50 0.07 5.99
CA THR A 163 -7.22 1.02 7.07
C THR A 163 -6.09 0.49 7.94
N PHE A 164 -5.00 1.24 8.04
CA PHE A 164 -3.88 0.82 8.88
C PHE A 164 -4.02 1.48 10.24
N LYS A 165 -3.94 0.69 11.32
CA LYS A 165 -3.98 1.24 12.69
C LYS A 165 -2.67 1.91 13.09
N GLN A 166 -1.55 1.40 12.57
CA GLN A 166 -0.25 2.05 12.63
C GLN A 166 -0.23 3.22 11.64
N ARG A 167 -0.52 4.43 12.16
CA ARG A 167 -0.69 5.65 11.36
C ARG A 167 0.59 6.13 10.70
N GLU A 168 1.74 5.64 11.15
CA GLU A 168 3.06 5.90 10.58
C GLU A 168 3.28 5.21 9.23
N LEU A 169 2.54 4.14 8.94
CA LEU A 169 2.67 3.34 7.73
C LEU A 169 1.77 3.87 6.60
N SER A 170 2.35 4.01 5.41
CA SER A 170 1.68 4.57 4.23
C SER A 170 1.16 3.52 3.25
N GLY A 171 1.85 2.40 3.18
CA GLY A 171 1.51 1.28 2.32
C GLY A 171 2.62 0.24 2.37
N PHE A 172 2.44 -0.82 1.59
CA PHE A 172 3.48 -1.80 1.33
C PHE A 172 3.22 -2.51 0.01
N CYS A 173 4.25 -3.15 -0.53
CA CYS A 173 4.20 -4.01 -1.69
C CYS A 173 4.81 -5.39 -1.41
N LEU A 174 4.28 -6.39 -2.11
CA LEU A 174 4.81 -7.74 -2.20
C LEU A 174 5.26 -7.96 -3.64
N TRP A 175 6.56 -8.13 -3.85
CA TRP A 175 7.09 -8.47 -5.15
C TRP A 175 6.85 -9.96 -5.46
N HIS A 176 6.50 -10.23 -6.72
CA HIS A 176 6.41 -11.56 -7.29
C HIS A 176 6.65 -11.43 -8.81
N SER A 177 7.23 -12.46 -9.43
CA SER A 177 7.58 -12.45 -10.86
C SER A 177 6.37 -12.30 -11.79
N GLU A 178 5.19 -12.70 -11.32
CA GLU A 178 3.93 -12.72 -12.08
C GLU A 178 2.79 -11.91 -11.43
N PHE A 179 2.77 -11.81 -10.10
CA PHE A 179 1.61 -11.28 -9.34
C PHE A 179 2.05 -10.32 -8.24
N PRO A 180 2.76 -9.23 -8.57
CA PRO A 180 3.09 -8.23 -7.58
C PRO A 180 1.81 -7.55 -7.06
N VAL A 181 1.79 -7.30 -5.76
CA VAL A 181 0.65 -6.74 -5.04
C VAL A 181 1.07 -5.49 -4.28
N ILE A 182 0.21 -4.47 -4.27
CA ILE A 182 0.39 -3.24 -3.47
C ILE A 182 -0.82 -3.08 -2.56
N LEU A 183 -0.59 -2.78 -1.27
CA LEU A 183 -1.62 -2.40 -0.31
C LEU A 183 -1.39 -0.96 0.17
N ILE A 184 -2.37 -0.08 -0.02
CA ILE A 184 -2.28 1.34 0.38
C ILE A 184 -3.15 1.64 1.60
N ASN A 185 -2.63 2.46 2.51
CA ASN A 185 -3.34 2.92 3.68
C ASN A 185 -4.44 3.94 3.31
N ASN A 186 -5.70 3.51 3.39
CA ASN A 186 -6.86 4.36 3.09
C ASN A 186 -7.19 5.38 4.19
N SER A 187 -6.53 5.33 5.35
CA SER A 187 -6.78 6.29 6.44
C SER A 187 -6.16 7.68 6.20
N THR A 188 -5.63 7.94 5.00
CA THR A 188 -4.89 9.16 4.67
C THR A 188 -5.49 9.93 3.52
N THR A 189 -5.04 11.17 3.33
CA THR A 189 -5.51 12.02 2.23
C THR A 189 -5.27 11.36 0.88
N LYS A 190 -6.11 11.65 -0.10
CA LYS A 190 -5.98 11.08 -1.45
C LYS A 190 -4.64 11.44 -2.10
N THR A 191 -4.15 12.65 -1.88
CA THR A 191 -2.82 13.09 -2.33
C THR A 191 -1.69 12.25 -1.73
N ARG A 192 -1.77 11.86 -0.45
CA ARG A 192 -0.81 10.94 0.18
C ARG A 192 -0.92 9.53 -0.38
N GLN A 193 -2.14 9.05 -0.64
CA GLN A 193 -2.37 7.75 -1.28
C GLN A 193 -1.81 7.70 -2.70
N VAL A 194 -1.91 8.78 -3.49
CA VAL A 194 -1.30 8.88 -4.83
C VAL A 194 0.21 8.71 -4.74
N PHE A 195 0.87 9.47 -3.87
CA PHE A 195 2.32 9.37 -3.69
C PHE A 195 2.74 7.97 -3.22
N SER A 196 2.07 7.44 -2.21
CA SER A 196 2.36 6.11 -1.66
C SER A 196 2.19 5.04 -2.73
N LEU A 197 1.15 5.13 -3.56
CA LEU A 197 0.92 4.18 -4.64
C LEU A 197 2.07 4.15 -5.65
N VAL A 198 2.52 5.31 -6.12
CA VAL A 198 3.62 5.39 -7.09
C VAL A 198 4.97 5.01 -6.45
N HIS A 199 5.15 5.30 -5.16
CA HIS A 199 6.32 4.86 -4.40
C HIS A 199 6.39 3.34 -4.26
N GLU A 200 5.29 2.69 -3.88
CA GLU A 200 5.22 1.22 -3.82
C GLU A 200 5.40 0.58 -5.20
N LEU A 201 4.91 1.22 -6.26
CA LEU A 201 5.21 0.79 -7.62
C LEU A 201 6.72 0.83 -7.90
N ALA A 202 7.42 1.90 -7.50
CA ALA A 202 8.87 1.99 -7.68
C ALA A 202 9.62 0.83 -6.99
N HIS A 203 9.17 0.41 -5.81
CA HIS A 203 9.69 -0.79 -5.13
C HIS A 203 9.46 -2.07 -5.94
N VAL A 204 8.24 -2.28 -6.44
CA VAL A 204 7.92 -3.42 -7.32
C VAL A 204 8.84 -3.43 -8.56
N LEU A 205 9.06 -2.26 -9.19
CA LEU A 205 9.91 -2.13 -10.37
C LEU A 205 11.42 -2.27 -10.06
N CYS A 206 11.81 -2.22 -8.79
CA CYS A 206 13.16 -2.55 -8.30
C CYS A 206 13.30 -4.02 -7.89
N ASP A 207 12.28 -4.84 -8.13
CA ASP A 207 12.16 -6.23 -7.69
C ASP A 207 12.22 -6.43 -6.17
N ARG A 208 11.56 -5.54 -5.42
CA ARG A 208 11.59 -5.56 -3.95
C ARG A 208 10.20 -5.49 -3.36
N SER A 209 10.00 -6.27 -2.31
CA SER A 209 8.94 -6.03 -1.34
C SER A 209 9.39 -4.93 -0.37
N GLY A 210 8.47 -4.05 -0.01
CA GLY A 210 8.73 -2.94 0.89
C GLY A 210 7.48 -2.57 1.69
N ILE A 211 7.67 -2.17 2.93
CA ILE A 211 6.71 -1.42 3.75
C ILE A 211 7.24 0.01 3.89
N SER A 212 6.39 1.00 3.62
CA SER A 212 6.79 2.41 3.64
C SER A 212 6.14 3.18 4.79
N ARG A 213 6.83 4.24 5.21
CA ARG A 213 6.36 5.22 6.18
C ARG A 213 6.02 6.53 5.49
N PHE A 214 5.17 7.34 6.13
CA PHE A 214 4.94 8.73 5.67
C PHE A 214 6.11 9.66 5.93
N ASP A 215 6.96 9.30 6.89
CA ASP A 215 8.01 10.16 7.39
C ASP A 215 9.38 9.69 6.88
N SER A 216 10.06 10.60 6.18
CA SER A 216 11.40 10.42 5.65
C SER A 216 12.47 10.29 6.74
N ARG A 217 12.19 10.66 7.99
CA ARG A 217 13.18 10.64 9.09
C ARG A 217 13.71 9.24 9.39
N GLY A 218 12.86 8.22 9.28
CA GLY A 218 13.27 6.83 9.49
C GLY A 218 14.19 6.28 8.39
N ILE A 219 14.32 6.98 7.25
CA ILE A 219 15.19 6.56 6.15
C ILE A 219 16.67 6.63 6.56
N GLU A 220 17.06 7.56 7.44
CA GLU A 220 18.44 7.67 7.89
C GLU A 220 18.87 6.51 8.81
N GLU A 221 17.92 5.88 9.47
CA GLU A 221 18.13 4.73 10.36
C GLU A 221 18.31 3.40 9.59
N LEU A 222 18.01 3.40 8.28
CA LEU A 222 18.16 2.23 7.43
C LEU A 222 19.64 1.89 7.16
N PRO A 223 19.96 0.61 6.90
CA PRO A 223 21.25 0.22 6.33
C PRO A 223 21.54 1.01 5.05
N PRO A 224 22.83 1.35 4.75
CA PRO A 224 23.17 2.22 3.62
C PRO A 224 22.59 1.81 2.27
N ALA A 225 22.51 0.50 2.01
CA ALA A 225 21.96 -0.02 0.76
C ALA A 225 20.45 0.24 0.66
N ASP A 226 19.70 -0.02 1.73
CA ASP A 226 18.24 0.13 1.73
C ASP A 226 17.85 1.61 1.82
N ARG A 227 18.62 2.42 2.53
CA ARG A 227 18.50 3.89 2.49
C ARG A 227 18.63 4.44 1.07
N ALA A 228 19.60 3.94 0.30
CA ALA A 228 19.78 4.37 -1.09
C ALA A 228 18.58 3.98 -1.97
N ILE A 229 17.99 2.80 -1.75
CA ILE A 229 16.78 2.36 -2.44
C ILE A 229 15.58 3.24 -2.07
N GLU A 230 15.33 3.49 -0.78
CA GLU A 230 14.21 4.36 -0.37
C GLU A 230 14.31 5.77 -0.94
N ARG A 231 15.51 6.35 -0.93
CA ARG A 231 15.75 7.67 -1.54
C ARG A 231 15.51 7.63 -3.05
N PHE A 232 15.93 6.56 -3.72
CA PHE A 232 15.69 6.36 -5.14
C PHE A 232 14.20 6.18 -5.47
N CYS A 233 13.46 5.37 -4.72
CA CYS A 233 12.02 5.18 -4.89
C CYS A 233 11.25 6.49 -4.68
N ASN A 234 11.60 7.27 -3.65
CA ASN A 234 11.03 8.60 -3.43
C ASN A 234 11.31 9.54 -4.60
N ALA A 235 12.55 9.58 -5.10
CA ALA A 235 12.92 10.42 -6.23
C ALA A 235 12.19 10.01 -7.52
N ILE A 236 12.07 8.71 -7.80
CA ILE A 236 11.32 8.19 -8.94
C ILE A 236 9.83 8.52 -8.81
N ALA A 237 9.23 8.35 -7.62
CA ALA A 237 7.82 8.66 -7.41
C ALA A 237 7.52 10.14 -7.60
N ALA A 238 8.38 11.02 -7.05
CA ALA A 238 8.32 12.45 -7.29
C ALA A 238 8.44 12.77 -8.79
N GLU A 239 9.37 12.12 -9.51
CA GLU A 239 9.62 12.36 -10.95
C GLU A 239 8.53 11.83 -11.86
N ILE A 240 7.86 10.74 -11.48
CA ILE A 240 6.67 10.28 -12.18
C ILE A 240 5.52 11.26 -11.98
N LEU A 241 5.28 11.71 -10.76
CA LEU A 241 4.11 12.52 -10.42
C LEU A 241 4.26 13.99 -10.83
N VAL A 242 5.44 14.56 -10.62
CA VAL A 242 5.75 15.98 -10.83
C VAL A 242 7.08 16.08 -11.58
N PRO A 243 7.16 15.73 -12.88
CA PRO A 243 8.42 15.75 -13.64
C PRO A 243 9.08 17.12 -13.57
N MET A 244 10.39 17.17 -13.31
CA MET A 244 11.08 18.44 -13.06
C MET A 244 10.97 19.40 -14.24
N ALA A 245 11.09 18.89 -15.47
CA ALA A 245 10.99 19.70 -16.69
C ALA A 245 9.64 20.40 -16.85
N ASP A 246 8.55 19.77 -16.44
CA ASP A 246 7.21 20.38 -16.46
C ASP A 246 7.03 21.33 -15.26
N PHE A 247 7.52 20.92 -14.09
CA PHE A 247 7.49 21.73 -12.88
C PHE A 247 8.18 23.09 -13.05
N GLU A 248 9.31 23.14 -13.75
CA GLU A 248 10.01 24.39 -14.07
C GLU A 248 9.15 25.38 -14.86
N ILE A 249 8.29 24.87 -15.74
CA ILE A 249 7.36 25.68 -16.52
C ILE A 249 6.19 26.13 -15.63
N ALA A 250 5.58 25.20 -14.90
CA ALA A 250 4.43 25.48 -14.04
C ALA A 250 4.76 26.44 -12.89
N ALA A 251 5.97 26.34 -12.33
CA ALA A 251 6.44 27.17 -11.22
C ALA A 251 7.09 28.49 -11.67
N ARG A 252 7.07 28.82 -12.97
CA ARG A 252 7.71 30.03 -13.49
C ARG A 252 7.09 31.28 -12.84
N GLY A 253 7.96 32.15 -12.32
CA GLY A 253 7.55 33.40 -11.66
C GLY A 253 7.07 33.24 -10.22
N ILE A 254 7.11 32.03 -9.66
CA ILE A 254 6.85 31.80 -8.23
C ILE A 254 8.19 31.87 -7.50
N ASP A 255 8.32 32.83 -6.58
CA ASP A 255 9.41 32.88 -5.61
C ASP A 255 9.00 32.04 -4.39
N PRO A 256 9.57 30.84 -4.17
CA PRO A 256 9.11 29.96 -3.11
C PRO A 256 9.42 30.49 -1.69
N GLU A 257 10.35 31.45 -1.54
CA GLU A 257 10.63 32.10 -0.25
C GLU A 257 9.50 33.06 0.16
N ARG A 258 8.80 33.62 -0.83
CA ARG A 258 7.70 34.58 -0.64
C ARG A 258 6.31 34.03 -1.00
N ALA A 259 6.25 32.85 -1.61
CA ALA A 259 5.03 32.25 -2.08
C ALA A 259 4.05 31.98 -0.92
N SER A 260 2.77 32.28 -1.15
CA SER A 260 1.70 31.96 -0.22
C SER A 260 1.39 30.45 -0.23
N ASP A 261 0.76 29.98 0.84
CA ASP A 261 0.26 28.61 0.91
C ASP A 261 -0.75 28.29 -0.22
N ASP A 262 -1.48 29.29 -0.73
CA ASP A 262 -2.40 29.15 -1.87
C ASP A 262 -1.67 28.93 -3.19
N GLN A 263 -0.51 29.57 -3.40
CA GLN A 263 0.32 29.32 -4.59
C GLN A 263 0.87 27.89 -4.58
N PHE A 264 1.31 27.40 -3.42
CA PHE A 264 1.69 25.99 -3.26
C PHE A 264 0.50 25.05 -3.46
N ALA A 265 -0.69 25.42 -2.98
CA ALA A 265 -1.90 24.63 -3.16
C ALA A 265 -2.33 24.57 -4.64
N ALA A 266 -2.20 25.67 -5.39
CA ALA A 266 -2.49 25.71 -6.82
C ALA A 266 -1.56 24.77 -7.61
N LEU A 267 -0.24 24.85 -7.38
CA LEU A 267 0.72 23.91 -7.97
C LEU A 267 0.42 22.46 -7.57
N ALA A 268 0.11 22.22 -6.29
CA ALA A 268 -0.22 20.89 -5.80
C ALA A 268 -1.49 20.33 -6.47
N GLY A 269 -2.45 21.21 -6.79
CA GLY A 269 -3.68 20.90 -7.52
C GLY A 269 -3.42 20.39 -8.93
N LEU A 270 -2.46 20.99 -9.66
CA LEU A 270 -2.10 20.59 -11.03
C LEU A 270 -1.63 19.12 -11.13
N TYR A 271 -0.91 18.65 -10.10
CA TYR A 271 -0.37 17.29 -10.06
C TYR A 271 -1.15 16.35 -9.14
N HIS A 272 -2.16 16.85 -8.42
CA HIS A 272 -2.88 16.14 -7.36
C HIS A 272 -1.98 15.52 -6.29
N VAL A 273 -0.93 16.24 -5.89
CA VAL A 273 0.04 15.86 -4.85
C VAL A 273 -0.12 16.74 -3.61
N SER A 274 0.68 16.51 -2.57
CA SER A 274 0.69 17.39 -1.39
C SER A 274 1.53 18.65 -1.65
N ARG A 275 1.24 19.71 -0.88
CA ARG A 275 2.08 20.93 -0.86
C ARG A 275 3.54 20.61 -0.50
N SER A 276 3.77 19.61 0.36
CA SER A 276 5.12 19.15 0.71
C SER A 276 5.88 18.58 -0.49
N VAL A 277 5.23 17.85 -1.39
CA VAL A 277 5.86 17.33 -2.61
C VAL A 277 6.26 18.48 -3.54
N VAL A 278 5.39 19.48 -3.69
CA VAL A 278 5.72 20.71 -4.46
C VAL A 278 6.90 21.45 -3.85
N LEU A 279 6.88 21.68 -2.53
CA LEU A 279 7.97 22.35 -1.83
C LEU A 279 9.29 21.58 -1.96
N ARG A 280 9.23 20.25 -1.94
CA ARG A 280 10.41 19.40 -2.17
C ARG A 280 11.02 19.61 -3.55
N ARG A 281 10.23 19.89 -4.59
CA ARG A 281 10.75 20.22 -5.93
C ARG A 281 11.52 21.53 -5.96
N PHE A 282 11.07 22.55 -5.21
CA PHE A 282 11.85 23.78 -5.05
C PHE A 282 13.16 23.55 -4.28
N VAL A 283 13.18 22.64 -3.29
CA VAL A 283 14.41 22.24 -2.61
C VAL A 283 15.40 21.58 -3.56
N GLU A 284 14.91 20.70 -4.45
CA GLU A 284 15.75 20.02 -5.44
C GLU A 284 16.32 20.98 -6.50
N ARG A 285 15.63 22.09 -6.77
CA ARG A 285 16.15 23.22 -7.59
C ARG A 285 17.18 24.08 -6.83
N GLY A 286 17.37 23.86 -5.53
CA GLY A 286 18.25 24.68 -4.69
C GLY A 286 17.66 26.05 -4.32
N GLU A 287 16.35 26.26 -4.54
CA GLU A 287 15.68 27.54 -4.28
C GLU A 287 15.12 27.66 -2.86
N ILE A 288 14.97 26.52 -2.17
CA ILE A 288 14.55 26.45 -0.77
C ILE A 288 15.54 25.58 0.00
N ALA A 289 15.96 26.07 1.16
CA ALA A 289 16.81 25.29 2.05
C ALA A 289 16.02 24.13 2.72
N MET A 290 16.72 23.02 2.96
CA MET A 290 16.10 21.79 3.49
C MET A 290 15.46 22.00 4.87
N ASP A 291 16.04 22.83 5.71
CA ASP A 291 15.53 23.20 7.04
C ASP A 291 14.16 23.90 6.95
N ARG A 292 14.00 24.86 6.03
CA ARG A 292 12.73 25.53 5.76
C ARG A 292 11.67 24.54 5.29
N TYR A 293 12.05 23.61 4.42
CA TYR A 293 11.17 22.51 4.00
C TYR A 293 10.69 21.68 5.19
N LEU A 294 11.60 21.26 6.09
CA LEU A 294 11.24 20.45 7.26
C LEU A 294 10.26 21.17 8.20
N VAL A 295 10.41 22.49 8.37
CA VAL A 295 9.50 23.31 9.18
C VAL A 295 8.12 23.39 8.55
N LYS A 296 8.04 23.74 7.26
CA LYS A 296 6.77 23.84 6.52
C LYS A 296 6.05 22.50 6.40
N ASP A 297 6.80 21.42 6.13
CA ASP A 297 6.25 20.07 6.05
C ASP A 297 5.59 19.66 7.38
N ARG A 298 6.24 19.94 8.52
CA ARG A 298 5.64 19.70 9.84
C ARG A 298 4.36 20.52 10.05
N GLN A 299 4.40 21.82 9.73
CA GLN A 299 3.25 22.70 9.85
C GLN A 299 2.04 22.18 9.05
N TRP A 300 2.25 21.78 7.80
CA TRP A 300 1.19 21.24 6.95
C TRP A 300 0.74 19.84 7.37
N ALA A 301 1.63 19.02 7.93
CA ALA A 301 1.28 17.71 8.47
C ALA A 301 0.37 17.82 9.70
N ASP A 302 0.62 18.80 10.58
CA ASP A 302 -0.18 19.03 11.78
C ASP A 302 -1.56 19.62 11.44
N GLN A 303 -1.66 20.55 10.49
CA GLN A 303 -2.95 21.05 9.97
C GLN A 303 -3.88 19.92 9.47
N GLN A 304 -3.32 18.85 8.94
CA GLN A 304 -4.09 17.70 8.44
C GLN A 304 -4.56 16.77 9.56
N ARG A 305 -3.92 16.78 10.74
CA ARG A 305 -4.33 15.95 11.89
C ARG A 305 -5.59 16.48 12.57
N ASP A 306 -5.80 17.79 12.53
CA ASP A 306 -6.91 18.46 13.20
C ASP A 306 -8.22 18.46 12.37
N GLY A 307 -8.18 18.05 11.09
CA GLY A 307 -9.32 18.10 10.17
C GLY A 307 -10.01 16.76 9.85
N GLY A 308 -9.69 15.67 10.55
CA GLY A 308 -10.14 14.32 10.17
C GLY A 308 -11.54 13.94 10.66
N ASN A 309 -12.60 14.32 9.93
CA ASN A 309 -13.91 13.67 10.08
C ASN A 309 -13.95 12.37 9.28
N GLY A 310 -14.37 11.28 9.94
CA GLY A 310 -14.28 9.91 9.44
C GLY A 310 -15.12 9.66 8.19
N GLY A 311 -14.48 9.13 7.15
CA GLY A 311 -15.19 8.58 5.98
C GLY A 311 -15.98 7.33 6.35
N ASN A 312 -17.12 7.14 5.68
CA ASN A 312 -18.05 6.04 5.94
C ASN A 312 -17.43 4.67 5.61
N TYR A 313 -17.14 3.87 6.65
CA TYR A 313 -16.44 2.58 6.61
C TYR A 313 -17.11 1.54 5.70
N TYR A 314 -18.45 1.58 5.57
CA TYR A 314 -19.20 0.57 4.82
C TYR A 314 -19.43 0.92 3.34
N ALA A 315 -19.22 2.17 2.92
CA ALA A 315 -19.58 2.64 1.58
C ALA A 315 -18.57 2.26 0.47
N THR A 316 -17.43 1.61 0.76
CA THR A 316 -16.35 1.44 -0.24
C THR A 316 -15.55 0.13 -0.15
N GLN A 317 -16.08 -0.97 0.40
CA GLN A 317 -15.36 -2.26 0.41
C GLN A 317 -14.96 -2.74 -1.01
N GLY A 318 -15.84 -2.54 -2.00
CA GLY A 318 -15.52 -2.86 -3.40
C GLY A 318 -14.42 -1.98 -4.00
N ALA A 319 -14.30 -0.72 -3.56
CA ALA A 319 -13.22 0.16 -3.99
C ALA A 319 -11.86 -0.17 -3.34
N TYR A 320 -11.83 -1.08 -2.36
CA TYR A 320 -10.61 -1.48 -1.65
C TYR A 320 -9.97 -2.74 -2.26
N LEU A 321 -10.73 -3.50 -3.05
CA LEU A 321 -10.21 -4.63 -3.81
C LEU A 321 -9.72 -4.17 -5.18
N SER A 322 -8.67 -4.81 -5.72
CA SER A 322 -8.24 -4.61 -7.11
C SER A 322 -9.44 -4.80 -8.04
N GLU A 323 -9.62 -3.87 -8.98
CA GLU A 323 -10.74 -3.88 -9.89
C GLU A 323 -10.65 -5.10 -10.82
N GLN A 324 -9.46 -5.40 -11.33
CA GLN A 324 -9.23 -6.58 -12.17
C GLN A 324 -9.45 -7.89 -11.42
N PHE A 325 -8.90 -8.00 -10.20
CA PHE A 325 -9.08 -9.18 -9.37
C PHE A 325 -10.56 -9.45 -9.10
N LEU A 326 -11.31 -8.40 -8.71
CA LEU A 326 -12.72 -8.54 -8.42
C LEU A 326 -13.54 -8.91 -9.67
N ARG A 327 -13.26 -8.28 -10.82
CA ARG A 327 -13.90 -8.61 -12.10
C ARG A 327 -13.67 -10.07 -12.49
N GLU A 328 -12.48 -10.60 -12.27
CA GLU A 328 -12.16 -12.01 -12.57
C GLU A 328 -12.92 -12.97 -11.66
N VAL A 329 -12.94 -12.73 -10.35
CA VAL A 329 -13.68 -13.57 -9.40
C VAL A 329 -15.16 -13.60 -9.75
N VAL A 330 -15.78 -12.43 -10.01
CA VAL A 330 -17.19 -12.34 -10.41
C VAL A 330 -17.42 -13.05 -11.74
N SER A 331 -16.53 -12.88 -12.74
CA SER A 331 -16.64 -13.56 -14.04
C SER A 331 -16.66 -15.08 -13.90
N ARG A 332 -15.76 -15.65 -13.09
CA ARG A 332 -15.71 -17.11 -12.84
C ARG A 332 -16.92 -17.62 -12.08
N TYR A 333 -17.39 -16.86 -11.10
CA TYR A 333 -18.63 -17.16 -10.40
C TYR A 333 -19.82 -17.18 -11.38
N SER A 334 -19.99 -16.16 -12.22
CA SER A 334 -21.09 -16.11 -13.21
C SER A 334 -21.01 -17.25 -14.23
N ARG A 335 -19.80 -17.76 -14.52
CA ARG A 335 -19.56 -18.94 -15.36
C ARG A 335 -19.69 -20.28 -14.62
N ARG A 336 -20.08 -20.26 -13.34
CA ARG A 336 -20.20 -21.45 -12.45
C ARG A 336 -18.89 -22.22 -12.28
N LEU A 337 -17.75 -21.56 -12.45
CA LEU A 337 -16.43 -22.11 -12.16
C LEU A 337 -16.05 -21.99 -10.67
N LEU A 338 -16.74 -21.10 -9.96
CA LEU A 338 -16.63 -20.93 -8.52
C LEU A 338 -18.03 -20.99 -7.90
N THR A 339 -18.12 -21.60 -6.74
CA THR A 339 -19.27 -21.45 -5.85
C THR A 339 -19.26 -20.07 -5.20
N LYS A 340 -20.42 -19.64 -4.67
CA LYS A 340 -20.53 -18.37 -3.94
C LYS A 340 -19.60 -18.33 -2.72
N THR A 341 -19.37 -19.46 -2.08
CA THR A 341 -18.48 -19.56 -0.92
C THR A 341 -17.02 -19.36 -1.33
N GLU A 342 -16.56 -20.10 -2.35
CA GLU A 342 -15.19 -19.95 -2.87
C GLU A 342 -14.92 -18.52 -3.36
N ALA A 343 -15.85 -17.94 -4.11
CA ALA A 343 -15.72 -16.57 -4.61
C ALA A 343 -15.64 -15.54 -3.46
N ALA A 344 -16.43 -15.72 -2.40
CA ALA A 344 -16.39 -14.87 -1.22
C ALA A 344 -15.09 -15.03 -0.42
N ASP A 345 -14.59 -16.26 -0.30
CA ASP A 345 -13.34 -16.58 0.40
C ASP A 345 -12.13 -15.95 -0.32
N LEU A 346 -12.07 -16.02 -1.66
CA LEU A 346 -10.98 -15.43 -2.45
C LEU A 346 -10.87 -13.91 -2.22
N ILE A 347 -11.99 -13.20 -2.16
CA ILE A 347 -11.99 -11.74 -1.92
C ILE A 347 -12.00 -11.38 -0.42
N GLY A 348 -12.00 -12.37 0.46
CA GLY A 348 -11.92 -12.20 1.90
C GLY A 348 -13.16 -11.60 2.55
N VAL A 349 -14.36 -11.95 2.06
CA VAL A 349 -15.65 -11.47 2.60
C VAL A 349 -16.55 -12.64 2.98
N LYS A 350 -17.56 -12.37 3.82
CA LYS A 350 -18.57 -13.40 4.13
C LYS A 350 -19.43 -13.70 2.88
N PRO A 351 -19.83 -14.95 2.63
CA PRO A 351 -20.64 -15.32 1.47
C PRO A 351 -21.91 -14.46 1.29
N LYS A 352 -22.58 -14.12 2.39
CA LYS A 352 -23.75 -13.24 2.37
C LYS A 352 -23.50 -11.83 1.83
N ASN A 353 -22.25 -11.35 1.85
CA ASN A 353 -21.88 -10.02 1.36
C ASN A 353 -21.47 -10.04 -0.12
N PHE A 354 -21.23 -11.22 -0.71
CA PHE A 354 -20.69 -11.36 -2.07
C PHE A 354 -21.61 -10.74 -3.15
N GLU A 355 -22.92 -10.86 -2.99
CA GLU A 355 -23.92 -10.31 -3.95
C GLU A 355 -23.74 -8.81 -4.19
N GLN A 356 -23.35 -8.05 -3.17
CA GLN A 356 -23.10 -6.61 -3.29
C GLN A 356 -21.92 -6.30 -4.21
N PHE A 357 -20.90 -7.17 -4.22
CA PHE A 357 -19.73 -7.03 -5.08
C PHE A 357 -20.04 -7.44 -6.51
N GLU A 358 -20.84 -8.50 -6.70
CA GLU A 358 -21.35 -8.90 -8.01
C GLU A 358 -22.14 -7.77 -8.66
N GLU A 359 -23.12 -7.20 -7.96
CA GLU A 359 -23.90 -6.06 -8.46
C GLU A 359 -23.01 -4.86 -8.82
N MET A 360 -22.00 -4.57 -8.00
CA MET A 360 -21.09 -3.46 -8.25
C MET A 360 -20.29 -3.67 -9.55
N VAL A 361 -19.79 -4.87 -9.79
CA VAL A 361 -19.06 -5.20 -11.02
C VAL A 361 -19.98 -5.14 -12.24
N LEU A 362 -21.21 -5.66 -12.13
CA LEU A 362 -22.18 -5.63 -13.23
C LEU A 362 -22.59 -4.20 -13.59
N ARG A 363 -22.82 -3.33 -12.59
CA ARG A 363 -23.12 -1.90 -12.84
C ARG A 363 -21.93 -1.15 -13.44
N GLY A 364 -20.71 -1.44 -12.98
CA GLY A 364 -19.47 -0.86 -13.52
C GLY A 364 -18.99 -1.45 -14.85
N ALA A 365 -19.67 -2.47 -15.38
CA ALA A 365 -19.50 -2.96 -16.75
C ALA A 365 -20.53 -2.38 -17.72
N ALA A 366 -21.63 -1.83 -17.20
CA ALA A 366 -22.71 -1.20 -17.97
C ALA A 366 -22.58 0.33 -18.12
N ALA A 367 -21.58 0.93 -17.47
CA ALA A 367 -21.21 2.35 -17.52
C ALA A 367 -19.80 2.49 -18.08
#